data_AF-E6N3C3-F1
#
_entry.id   AF-E6N3C3-F1
#
_cell.length_a   1.000
_cell.length_b   1.000
_cell.length_c   1.000
_cell.angle_alpha   90.00
_cell.angle_beta   90.00
_cell.angle_gamma   90.00
#
_symmetry.space_group_name_H-M   'P 1'
#
loop_
_entity.id
_entity.type
_entity.pdbx_description
1 polymer ?
#
loop_
_entity_poly.entity_id
_entity_poly.type
_entity_poly.pdbx_seq_one_letter_code
_entity_poly.pdbx_strand_id
1 'polypeptide(L)'
;RRALRAGLVRGRSIKSIMAAATYAACRMLGTPRDLREFERSYPAVKRKTIAQGYRLLLKHLGLKVPVADPSIYVNKIAAKVGLDQRTVQEAIRLLNEAVKRKATVGKDPVGIAAAALYMACQETTQNLTQKDIAKAAGVTEVTVRNRFKGLKDVLETVAA
;
A
#
# COMPACT_ATOMS: atom_id res chain seq x y z
N ARG A 1 4.51 11.83 22.23
CA ARG A 1 5.50 12.37 23.21
C ARG A 1 6.74 12.96 22.52
N ARG A 2 7.48 12.22 21.69
CA ARG A 2 8.66 12.74 20.95
C ARG A 2 8.36 14.00 20.11
N ALA A 3 7.25 14.00 19.36
CA ALA A 3 6.83 15.16 18.56
C ALA A 3 6.56 16.44 19.37
N LEU A 4 6.05 16.29 20.60
CA LEU A 4 5.81 17.43 21.51
C LEU A 4 7.12 18.02 22.01
N ARG A 5 8.05 17.16 22.47
CA ARG A 5 9.39 17.58 22.93
C ARG A 5 10.20 18.28 21.82
N ALA A 6 10.03 17.85 20.57
CA ALA A 6 10.65 18.47 19.41
C ALA A 6 9.93 19.73 18.89
N GLY A 7 8.90 20.24 19.60
CA GLY A 7 8.18 21.46 19.22
C GLY A 7 7.33 21.37 17.95
N LEU A 8 7.13 20.16 17.38
CA LEU A 8 6.48 19.98 16.08
C LEU A 8 4.98 20.29 16.06
N VAL A 9 4.37 20.42 17.24
CA VAL A 9 2.97 20.84 17.44
C VAL A 9 2.75 22.35 17.37
N ARG A 10 3.80 23.18 17.49
CA ARG A 10 3.64 24.65 17.42
C ARG A 10 3.20 25.06 16.01
N GLY A 11 2.16 25.89 15.92
CA GLY A 11 1.57 26.35 14.65
C GLY A 11 0.75 25.28 13.91
N ARG A 12 0.41 24.16 14.56
CA ARG A 12 -0.36 23.06 13.96
C ARG A 12 -1.42 22.55 14.92
N SER A 13 -2.50 21.98 14.40
CA SER A 13 -3.50 21.30 15.23
C SER A 13 -2.88 20.09 15.94
N ILE A 14 -3.06 20.01 17.27
CA ILE A 14 -2.62 18.87 18.08
C ILE A 14 -3.21 17.57 17.53
N LYS A 15 -4.51 17.59 17.15
CA LYS A 15 -5.20 16.43 16.56
C LYS A 15 -4.51 15.96 15.28
N SER A 16 -4.00 16.88 14.46
CA SER A 16 -3.27 16.52 13.24
C SER A 16 -1.95 15.81 13.52
N ILE A 17 -1.19 16.25 14.52
CA ILE A 17 0.07 15.61 14.89
C ILE A 17 -0.20 14.26 15.56
N MET A 18 -1.26 14.15 16.36
CA MET A 18 -1.69 12.86 16.92
C MET A 18 -2.05 11.86 15.82
N ALA A 19 -2.91 12.23 14.87
CA ALA A 19 -3.28 11.37 13.75
C ALA A 19 -2.06 10.91 12.93
N ALA A 20 -1.14 11.84 12.63
CA ALA A 20 0.10 11.52 11.93
C ALA A 20 1.04 10.60 12.72
N ALA A 21 1.12 10.78 14.05
CA ALA A 21 1.94 9.92 14.92
C ALA A 21 1.35 8.51 15.04
N THR A 22 0.03 8.38 15.15
CA THR A 22 -0.66 7.08 15.13
C THR A 22 -0.46 6.39 13.78
N TYR A 23 -0.58 7.13 12.67
CA TYR A 23 -0.31 6.60 11.33
C TYR A 23 1.14 6.08 11.22
N ALA A 24 2.12 6.85 11.70
CA ALA A 24 3.51 6.43 11.72
C ALA A 24 3.73 5.16 12.55
N ALA A 25 3.10 5.06 13.72
CA ALA A 25 3.19 3.89 14.58
C ALA A 25 2.64 2.62 13.89
N CYS A 26 1.48 2.68 13.24
CA CYS A 26 0.93 1.56 12.49
C CYS A 26 1.87 1.09 11.37
N ARG A 27 2.51 2.03 10.66
CA ARG A 27 3.51 1.71 9.64
C ARG A 27 4.76 1.04 10.23
N MET A 28 5.23 1.49 11.38
CA MET A 28 6.39 0.92 12.07
C MET A 28 6.12 -0.48 12.63
N LEU A 29 4.89 -0.75 13.07
CA LEU A 29 4.45 -2.05 13.58
C LEU A 29 4.12 -3.06 12.46
N GLY A 30 4.42 -2.74 11.20
CA GLY A 30 4.11 -3.63 10.07
C GLY A 30 2.62 -3.80 9.78
N THR A 31 1.75 -2.97 10.36
CA THR A 31 0.29 -3.01 10.18
C THR A 31 -0.21 -1.73 9.48
N PRO A 32 0.23 -1.44 8.24
CA PRO A 32 -0.16 -0.25 7.51
C PRO A 32 -1.68 -0.19 7.31
N ARG A 33 -2.25 0.99 7.59
CA ARG A 33 -3.67 1.33 7.42
C ARG A 33 -3.81 2.42 6.36
N ASP A 34 -4.97 2.51 5.70
CA ASP A 34 -5.21 3.58 4.72
C ASP A 34 -5.35 4.93 5.45
N LEU A 35 -4.76 6.00 4.91
CA LEU A 35 -4.97 7.35 5.43
C LEU A 35 -6.46 7.76 5.47
N ARG A 36 -7.30 7.19 4.58
CA ARG A 36 -8.76 7.38 4.61
C ARG A 36 -9.38 6.88 5.91
N GLU A 37 -8.82 5.82 6.52
CA GLU A 37 -9.28 5.33 7.82
C GLU A 37 -9.04 6.38 8.91
N PHE A 38 -7.87 7.03 8.90
CA PHE A 38 -7.56 8.09 9.86
C PHE A 38 -8.38 9.35 9.64
N GLU A 39 -8.66 9.73 8.40
CA GLU A 39 -9.56 10.86 8.11
C GLU A 39 -10.97 10.61 8.67
N ARG A 40 -11.48 9.37 8.60
CA ARG A 40 -12.75 8.98 9.23
C ARG A 40 -12.68 9.02 10.77
N SER A 41 -11.59 8.55 11.37
CA SER A 41 -11.41 8.58 12.84
C SER A 41 -11.13 9.97 13.39
N TYR A 42 -10.62 10.89 12.58
CA TYR A 42 -10.30 12.26 12.95
C TYR A 42 -11.00 13.26 12.01
N PRO A 43 -12.33 13.49 12.16
CA PRO A 43 -13.12 14.28 11.20
C PRO A 43 -12.62 15.71 10.97
N ALA A 44 -11.96 16.29 11.97
CA ALA A 44 -11.38 17.63 11.90
C ALA A 44 -10.04 17.71 11.13
N VAL A 45 -9.50 16.57 10.68
CA VAL A 45 -8.16 16.50 10.07
C VAL A 45 -8.25 15.83 8.70
N LYS A 46 -8.04 16.63 7.65
CA LYS A 46 -8.01 16.12 6.27
C LYS A 46 -6.81 15.19 6.03
N ARG A 47 -6.97 14.23 5.14
CA ARG A 47 -5.92 13.28 4.70
C ARG A 47 -4.61 13.98 4.31
N LYS A 48 -4.69 15.11 3.60
CA LYS A 48 -3.54 15.91 3.18
C LYS A 48 -2.70 16.37 4.38
N THR A 49 -3.35 16.83 5.43
CA THR A 49 -2.70 17.31 6.65
C THR A 49 -2.04 16.18 7.42
N ILE A 50 -2.70 15.00 7.49
CA ILE A 50 -2.11 13.79 8.10
C ILE A 50 -0.84 13.38 7.33
N ALA A 51 -0.89 13.36 6.00
CA ALA A 51 0.27 13.00 5.17
C ALA A 51 1.42 14.03 5.29
N GLN A 52 1.11 15.32 5.42
CA GLN A 52 2.10 16.37 5.70
C GLN A 52 2.73 16.19 7.09
N GLY A 53 1.91 15.98 8.12
CA GLY A 53 2.37 15.71 9.47
C GLY A 53 3.24 14.45 9.54
N TYR A 54 2.86 13.39 8.85
CA TYR A 54 3.63 12.15 8.77
C TYR A 54 5.03 12.40 8.20
N ARG A 55 5.14 13.09 7.06
CA ARG A 55 6.43 13.43 6.45
C ARG A 55 7.29 14.30 7.36
N LEU A 56 6.67 15.26 8.06
CA LEU A 56 7.35 16.08 9.06
C LEU A 56 7.95 15.23 10.19
N LEU A 57 7.15 14.30 10.73
CA LEU A 57 7.59 13.39 11.79
C LEU A 57 8.74 12.49 11.33
N LEU A 58 8.67 11.93 10.12
CA LEU A 58 9.78 11.14 9.56
C LEU A 58 11.07 11.95 9.50
N LYS A 59 11.00 13.16 8.93
CA LYS A 59 12.16 14.04 8.73
C LYS A 59 12.79 14.49 10.05
N HIS A 60 11.98 14.98 10.99
CA HIS A 60 12.49 15.58 12.22
C HIS A 60 12.82 14.58 13.33
N LEU A 61 12.16 13.41 13.35
CA LEU A 61 12.39 12.40 14.39
C LEU A 61 13.28 11.24 13.91
N GLY A 62 13.79 11.29 12.67
CA GLY A 62 14.65 10.25 12.10
C GLY A 62 14.00 8.86 12.14
N LEU A 63 12.69 8.79 11.92
CA LEU A 63 11.96 7.53 12.03
C LEU A 63 12.31 6.62 10.84
N LYS A 64 12.88 5.46 11.13
CA LYS A 64 13.05 4.39 10.14
C LYS A 64 11.75 3.60 10.05
N VAL A 65 11.03 3.80 8.95
CA VAL A 65 9.80 3.05 8.66
C VAL A 65 10.12 1.96 7.64
N PRO A 66 9.82 0.68 7.94
CA PRO A 66 10.03 -0.39 6.99
C PRO A 66 9.17 -0.20 5.75
N VAL A 67 9.69 -0.63 4.60
CA VAL A 67 8.86 -0.77 3.40
C VAL A 67 7.80 -1.82 3.69
N ALA A 68 6.54 -1.51 3.40
CA ALA A 68 5.45 -2.43 3.65
C ALA A 68 5.57 -3.62 2.68
N ASP A 69 5.47 -4.84 3.21
CA ASP A 69 5.41 -6.05 2.41
C ASP A 69 4.15 -6.04 1.53
N PRO A 70 4.28 -6.12 0.18
CA PRO A 70 3.15 -6.23 -0.74
C PRO A 70 2.16 -7.34 -0.37
N SER A 71 2.63 -8.45 0.20
CA SER A 71 1.82 -9.62 0.58
C SER A 71 0.71 -9.27 1.57
N ILE A 72 0.94 -8.27 2.44
CA ILE A 72 -0.06 -7.78 3.41
C ILE A 72 -1.28 -7.18 2.68
N TYR A 73 -1.05 -6.58 1.52
CA TYR A 73 -2.11 -5.95 0.73
C TYR A 73 -2.86 -6.95 -0.13
N VAL A 74 -2.21 -8.03 -0.60
CA VAL A 74 -2.85 -9.10 -1.37
C VAL A 74 -4.06 -9.64 -0.62
N ASN A 75 -3.86 -10.11 0.62
CA ASN A 75 -4.94 -10.70 1.42
C ASN A 75 -6.09 -9.72 1.65
N LYS A 76 -5.78 -8.45 1.92
CA LYS A 76 -6.79 -7.41 2.15
C LYS A 76 -7.59 -7.07 0.89
N ILE A 77 -6.94 -7.05 -0.27
CA ILE A 77 -7.60 -6.74 -1.54
C ILE A 77 -8.45 -7.95 -1.95
N ALA A 78 -7.88 -9.15 -1.92
CA ALA A 78 -8.56 -10.40 -2.24
C ALA A 78 -9.85 -10.60 -1.42
N ALA A 79 -9.80 -10.37 -0.11
CA ALA A 79 -10.97 -10.46 0.75
C ALA A 79 -12.10 -9.48 0.37
N LYS A 80 -11.76 -8.30 -0.18
CA LYS A 80 -12.76 -7.31 -0.61
C LYS A 80 -13.42 -7.65 -1.94
N VAL A 81 -12.71 -8.34 -2.83
CA VAL A 81 -13.23 -8.74 -4.16
C VAL A 81 -13.74 -10.18 -4.18
N GLY A 82 -13.61 -10.93 -3.09
CA GLY A 82 -14.11 -12.30 -2.99
C GLY A 82 -13.29 -13.33 -3.78
N LEU A 83 -11.97 -13.11 -3.90
CA LEU A 83 -11.08 -14.06 -4.59
C LEU A 83 -10.93 -15.36 -3.81
N ASP A 84 -10.79 -16.46 -4.54
CA ASP A 84 -10.50 -17.76 -3.95
C ASP A 84 -9.06 -17.85 -3.43
N GLN A 85 -8.82 -18.82 -2.55
CA GLN A 85 -7.50 -19.03 -1.97
C GLN A 85 -6.45 -19.43 -3.01
N ARG A 86 -6.87 -20.11 -4.09
CA ARG A 86 -6.00 -20.50 -5.21
C ARG A 86 -5.41 -19.28 -5.90
N THR A 87 -6.25 -18.29 -6.25
CA THR A 87 -5.80 -17.04 -6.89
C THR A 87 -4.92 -16.21 -5.94
N VAL A 88 -5.22 -16.22 -4.65
CA VAL A 88 -4.39 -15.54 -3.65
C VAL A 88 -3.00 -16.16 -3.54
N GLN A 89 -2.90 -17.49 -3.49
CA GLN A 89 -1.62 -18.19 -3.47
C GLN A 89 -0.80 -17.91 -4.73
N GLU A 90 -1.46 -17.90 -5.89
CA GLU A 90 -0.83 -17.58 -7.16
C GLU A 90 -0.28 -16.15 -7.18
N ALA A 91 -1.06 -15.17 -6.72
CA ALA A 91 -0.60 -13.79 -6.61
C ALA A 91 0.62 -13.64 -5.66
N ILE A 92 0.67 -14.40 -4.57
CA ILE A 92 1.82 -14.41 -3.65
C ILE A 92 3.06 -15.03 -4.34
N ARG A 93 2.87 -16.10 -5.13
CA ARG A 93 3.95 -16.70 -5.93
C ARG A 93 4.55 -15.68 -6.90
N LEU A 94 3.71 -15.01 -7.69
CA LEU A 94 4.12 -13.97 -8.65
C LEU A 94 4.84 -12.81 -7.95
N LEU A 95 4.36 -12.38 -6.78
CA LEU A 95 5.03 -11.34 -6.00
C LEU A 95 6.42 -11.74 -5.52
N ASN A 96 6.56 -12.95 -4.99
CA ASN A 96 7.85 -13.45 -4.52
C ASN A 96 8.86 -13.52 -5.66
N GLU A 97 8.42 -13.93 -6.84
CA GLU A 97 9.25 -13.93 -8.04
C GLU A 97 9.63 -12.51 -8.47
N ALA A 98 8.68 -11.59 -8.47
CA ALA A 98 8.93 -10.18 -8.76
C ALA A 98 9.93 -9.54 -7.78
N VAL A 99 9.88 -9.92 -6.50
CA VAL A 99 10.84 -9.48 -5.47
C VAL A 99 12.23 -10.04 -5.77
N LYS A 100 12.35 -11.34 -6.10
CA LYS A 100 13.63 -11.96 -6.48
C LYS A 100 14.26 -11.26 -7.70
N ARG A 101 13.43 -10.88 -8.68
CA ARG A 101 13.84 -10.15 -9.89
C ARG A 101 14.01 -8.64 -9.67
N LYS A 102 13.92 -8.14 -8.43
CA LYS A 102 13.99 -6.70 -8.06
C LYS A 102 12.97 -5.81 -8.79
N ALA A 103 11.90 -6.39 -9.32
CA ALA A 103 10.86 -5.69 -10.09
C ALA A 103 9.98 -4.77 -9.23
N THR A 104 10.01 -4.96 -7.91
CA THR A 104 9.18 -4.26 -6.92
C THR A 104 9.87 -3.03 -6.31
N VAL A 105 11.18 -2.88 -6.51
CA VAL A 105 11.99 -1.81 -5.89
C VAL A 105 11.54 -0.43 -6.38
N GLY A 106 11.34 0.51 -5.44
CA GLY A 106 10.93 1.88 -5.74
C GLY A 106 9.49 2.04 -6.22
N LYS A 107 8.71 0.95 -6.30
CA LYS A 107 7.30 0.98 -6.71
C LYS A 107 6.39 0.92 -5.49
N ASP A 108 5.19 1.47 -5.63
CA ASP A 108 4.19 1.46 -4.56
C ASP A 108 3.73 0.01 -4.26
N PRO A 109 3.86 -0.48 -3.00
CA PRO A 109 3.51 -1.85 -2.64
C PRO A 109 2.06 -2.23 -2.90
N VAL A 110 1.12 -1.27 -2.74
CA VAL A 110 -0.31 -1.52 -2.95
C VAL A 110 -0.60 -1.73 -4.44
N GLY A 111 -0.02 -0.87 -5.29
CA GLY A 111 -0.14 -1.01 -6.74
C GLY A 111 0.49 -2.30 -7.27
N ILE A 112 1.61 -2.75 -6.69
CA ILE A 112 2.26 -4.02 -7.05
C ILE A 112 1.41 -5.21 -6.63
N ALA A 113 0.87 -5.22 -5.41
CA ALA A 113 -0.04 -6.27 -4.94
C ALA A 113 -1.32 -6.36 -5.80
N ALA A 114 -1.89 -5.20 -6.16
CA ALA A 114 -3.05 -5.14 -7.05
C ALA A 114 -2.76 -5.70 -8.45
N ALA A 115 -1.58 -5.39 -9.01
CA ALA A 115 -1.16 -5.92 -10.31
C ALA A 115 -0.92 -7.43 -10.28
N ALA A 116 -0.28 -7.95 -9.23
CA ALA A 116 -0.05 -9.38 -9.06
C ALA A 116 -1.37 -10.15 -8.89
N LEU A 117 -2.32 -9.59 -8.14
CA LEU A 117 -3.67 -10.15 -8.03
C LEU A 117 -4.38 -10.19 -9.38
N TYR A 118 -4.33 -9.10 -10.15
CA TYR A 118 -4.95 -9.07 -11.46
C TYR A 118 -4.35 -10.10 -12.42
N MET A 119 -3.01 -10.25 -12.41
CA MET A 119 -2.32 -11.27 -13.19
C MET A 119 -2.74 -12.68 -12.78
N ALA A 120 -2.78 -12.97 -11.48
CA ALA A 120 -3.25 -14.25 -10.97
C ALA A 120 -4.70 -14.54 -11.38
N CYS A 121 -5.59 -13.53 -11.40
CA CYS A 121 -6.97 -13.71 -11.86
C CYS A 121 -7.04 -14.14 -13.34
N GLN A 122 -6.13 -13.62 -14.18
CA GLN A 122 -6.05 -14.04 -15.59
C GLN A 122 -5.61 -15.51 -15.70
N GLU A 123 -4.66 -15.96 -14.86
CA GLU A 123 -4.18 -17.35 -14.85
C GLU A 123 -5.20 -18.33 -14.27
N THR A 124 -5.97 -17.93 -13.25
CA THR A 124 -6.99 -18.78 -12.61
C THR A 124 -8.38 -18.66 -13.23
N THR A 125 -8.53 -17.90 -14.32
CA THR A 125 -9.80 -17.66 -15.03
C THR A 125 -10.90 -17.04 -14.13
N GLN A 126 -10.50 -16.19 -13.18
CA GLN A 126 -11.45 -15.38 -12.41
C GLN A 126 -11.78 -14.08 -13.15
N ASN A 127 -13.07 -13.86 -13.40
CA ASN A 127 -13.57 -12.68 -14.12
C ASN A 127 -13.59 -11.42 -13.23
N LEU A 128 -12.43 -10.82 -13.01
CA LEU A 128 -12.30 -9.49 -12.39
C LEU A 128 -11.65 -8.50 -13.34
N THR A 129 -12.19 -7.28 -13.36
CA THR A 129 -11.62 -6.20 -14.15
C THR A 129 -10.52 -5.48 -13.36
N GLN A 130 -9.62 -4.78 -14.08
CA GLN A 130 -8.64 -3.89 -13.45
C GLN A 130 -9.32 -2.81 -12.59
N LYS A 131 -10.53 -2.39 -12.98
CA LYS A 131 -11.33 -1.40 -12.25
C LYS A 131 -11.79 -1.92 -10.89
N ASP A 132 -12.23 -3.18 -10.82
CA ASP A 132 -12.69 -3.81 -9.57
C ASP A 132 -11.55 -3.93 -8.57
N ILE A 133 -10.40 -4.42 -9.03
CA ILE A 133 -9.19 -4.55 -8.21
C ILE A 133 -8.68 -3.17 -7.79
N ALA A 134 -8.66 -2.18 -8.70
CA ALA A 134 -8.26 -0.82 -8.36
C ALA A 134 -9.16 -0.21 -7.27
N LYS A 135 -10.47 -0.40 -7.36
CA LYS A 135 -11.44 0.05 -6.36
C LYS A 135 -11.19 -0.60 -5.00
N ALA A 136 -10.95 -1.90 -4.96
CA ALA A 136 -10.67 -2.63 -3.71
C ALA A 136 -9.32 -2.24 -3.07
N ALA A 137 -8.30 -2.01 -3.90
CA ALA A 137 -6.98 -1.54 -3.49
C ALA A 137 -6.94 -0.04 -3.14
N GLY A 138 -7.95 0.74 -3.55
CA GLY A 138 -7.99 2.17 -3.31
C GLY A 138 -7.01 2.98 -4.18
N VAL A 139 -6.59 2.42 -5.31
CA VAL A 139 -5.69 3.03 -6.31
C VAL A 139 -6.46 3.35 -7.60
N THR A 140 -5.81 4.01 -8.55
CA THR A 140 -6.42 4.25 -9.87
C THR A 140 -6.24 3.04 -10.78
N GLU A 141 -7.18 2.85 -11.72
CA GLU A 141 -7.11 1.81 -12.73
C GLU A 141 -5.82 1.90 -13.57
N VAL A 142 -5.40 3.12 -13.93
CA VAL A 142 -4.13 3.37 -14.63
C VAL A 142 -2.92 2.91 -13.81
N THR A 143 -2.98 3.01 -12.48
CA THR A 143 -1.91 2.47 -11.61
C THR A 143 -1.84 0.96 -11.74
N VAL A 144 -2.96 0.26 -11.66
CA VAL A 144 -3.01 -1.21 -11.82
C VAL A 144 -2.49 -1.61 -13.19
N ARG A 145 -2.95 -0.95 -14.26
CA ARG A 145 -2.52 -1.19 -15.64
C ARG A 145 -1.00 -1.05 -15.82
N ASN A 146 -0.43 0.05 -15.37
CA ASN A 146 1.00 0.33 -15.52
C ASN A 146 1.86 -0.66 -14.72
N ARG A 147 1.40 -1.05 -13.52
CA ARG A 147 2.09 -2.03 -12.69
C ARG A 147 1.97 -3.44 -13.26
N PHE A 148 0.80 -3.80 -13.80
CA PHE A 148 0.59 -5.07 -14.49
C PHE A 148 1.51 -5.21 -15.69
N LYS A 149 1.56 -4.21 -16.59
CA LYS A 149 2.46 -4.25 -17.75
C LYS A 149 3.91 -4.46 -17.34
N GLY A 150 4.41 -3.65 -16.41
CA GLY A 150 5.79 -3.77 -15.95
C GLY A 150 6.08 -5.05 -15.15
N LEU A 151 5.07 -5.68 -14.55
CA LEU A 151 5.22 -6.99 -13.90
C LEU A 151 5.26 -8.10 -14.94
N LYS A 152 4.35 -8.03 -15.93
CA LYS A 152 4.24 -8.98 -17.04
C LYS A 152 5.53 -9.04 -17.84
N ASP A 153 6.05 -7.87 -18.26
CA ASP A 153 7.30 -7.78 -19.00
C ASP A 153 8.45 -8.48 -18.24
N VAL A 154 8.60 -8.21 -16.94
CA VAL A 154 9.69 -8.80 -16.14
C VAL A 154 9.52 -10.30 -15.92
N LEU A 155 8.28 -10.79 -15.80
CA LEU A 155 8.01 -12.21 -15.55
C LEU A 155 8.09 -13.05 -16.84
N GLU A 156 7.62 -12.52 -17.98
CA GLU A 156 7.58 -13.20 -19.28
C GLU A 156 8.91 -13.20 -20.04
N THR A 157 9.86 -12.30 -19.73
CA THR A 157 11.19 -12.25 -20.40
C THR A 157 12.04 -13.53 -20.19
N VAL A 158 11.52 -14.57 -19.52
CA VAL A 158 12.20 -15.85 -19.27
C VAL A 158 11.48 -17.04 -19.93
N ALA A 159 10.35 -16.82 -20.62
CA ALA A 159 9.70 -17.87 -21.40
C ALA A 159 10.30 -18.07 -22.82
N ALA A 160 11.39 -17.38 -23.13
CA ALA A 160 12.18 -17.49 -24.37
C ALA A 160 13.64 -17.77 -24.01
#